data_AF-D6SN35-F1
#
_entry.id   AF-D6SN35-F1
#
_cell.length_a   1.000
_cell.length_b   1.000
_cell.length_c   1.000
_cell.angle_alpha   90.00
_cell.angle_beta   90.00
_cell.angle_gamma   90.00
#
_symmetry.space_group_name_H-M   'P 1'
#
loop_
_entity.id
_entity.type
_entity.pdbx_description
1 polymer ?
#
loop_
_entity_poly.entity_id
_entity_poly.type
_entity_poly.pdbx_seq_one_letter_code
_entity_poly.pdbx_strand_id
1 'polypeptide(L)'
;MNQEKKTKEKFWTKIWSNRSKGNFVLSDHEITHVKKLPGGWLLRHRFMAGKQFSRSGIIFIPDPEQIWKTDQIETKWERIFTERTPNYIAYTSRMKTPQGWVMKELLSTKRPFSREGTNCLTLTYIEDRDHQWKN
;
A
#
# COMPACT_ATOMS: atom_id res chain seq x y z
N MET A 1 23.76 1.43 -38.31
CA MET A 1 22.54 0.71 -37.91
C MET A 1 22.40 0.86 -36.39
N ASN A 2 21.75 1.93 -35.93
CA ASN A 2 21.62 2.23 -34.50
C ASN A 2 20.52 1.36 -33.90
N GLN A 3 20.90 0.43 -33.03
CA GLN A 3 19.94 -0.30 -32.21
C GLN A 3 19.41 0.65 -31.13
N GLU A 4 18.22 1.21 -31.36
CA GLU A 4 17.46 1.88 -30.31
C GLU A 4 17.15 0.87 -29.20
N LYS A 5 17.79 1.06 -28.04
CA LYS A 5 17.44 0.37 -26.81
C LYS A 5 16.00 0.75 -26.44
N LYS A 6 15.03 -0.08 -26.82
CA LYS A 6 13.66 -0.03 -26.30
C LYS A 6 13.72 -0.15 -24.78
N THR A 7 13.66 0.98 -24.10
CA THR A 7 13.49 1.03 -22.64
C THR A 7 12.06 0.58 -22.37
N LYS A 8 11.88 -0.64 -21.83
CA LYS A 8 10.56 -1.11 -21.40
C LYS A 8 10.07 -0.18 -20.29
N GLU A 9 9.12 0.69 -20.62
CA GLU A 9 8.47 1.55 -19.63
C GLU A 9 7.84 0.66 -18.54
N LYS A 10 8.12 0.96 -17.28
CA LYS A 10 7.60 0.16 -16.16
C LYS A 10 6.12 0.51 -15.98
N PHE A 11 5.25 -0.50 -16.01
CA PHE A 11 3.82 -0.31 -15.80
C PHE A 11 3.50 0.28 -14.41
N TRP A 12 4.26 -0.08 -13.38
CA TRP A 12 4.06 0.38 -12.00
C TRP A 12 5.15 1.36 -11.56
N THR A 13 4.75 2.48 -10.96
CA THR A 13 5.64 3.42 -10.28
C THR A 13 5.66 3.12 -8.80
N LYS A 14 6.84 2.85 -8.22
CA LYS A 14 6.99 2.64 -6.78
C LYS A 14 7.02 4.00 -6.08
N ILE A 15 6.12 4.22 -5.12
CA ILE A 15 6.02 5.49 -4.38
C ILE A 15 6.46 5.36 -2.91
N TRP A 16 6.48 4.14 -2.36
CA TRP A 16 6.92 3.92 -0.98
C TRP A 16 7.38 2.50 -0.71
N SER A 17 8.30 2.35 0.24
CA SER A 17 8.66 1.05 0.83
C SER A 17 9.36 1.21 2.18
N ASN A 18 9.02 0.38 3.17
CA ASN A 18 9.71 0.29 4.46
C ASN A 18 10.71 -0.87 4.49
N ARG A 19 11.75 -0.82 3.64
CA ARG A 19 12.80 -1.86 3.65
C ARG A 19 13.74 -1.66 4.86
N SER A 20 13.25 -1.87 6.08
CA SER A 20 14.08 -1.85 7.29
C SER A 20 14.66 -3.23 7.57
N LYS A 21 15.98 -3.33 7.77
CA LYS A 21 16.65 -4.54 8.28
C LYS A 21 16.32 -4.69 9.78
N GLY A 22 15.30 -5.46 10.18
CA GLY A 22 15.08 -5.74 11.61
C GLY A 22 13.77 -6.48 11.99
N ASN A 23 13.95 -7.64 12.65
CA ASN A 23 13.05 -8.43 13.53
C ASN A 23 11.62 -8.80 13.07
N PHE A 24 11.56 -9.68 12.06
CA PHE A 24 10.91 -11.01 11.94
C PHE A 24 9.51 -11.36 12.51
N VAL A 25 8.78 -10.48 13.21
CA VAL A 25 7.42 -10.87 13.68
C VAL A 25 6.35 -10.41 12.70
N LEU A 26 6.35 -9.14 12.28
CA LEU A 26 5.40 -8.61 11.28
C LEU A 26 5.99 -7.44 10.46
N SER A 27 7.04 -7.72 9.68
CA SER A 27 7.28 -7.23 8.31
C SER A 27 8.76 -7.42 7.98
N ASP A 28 9.09 -7.98 6.81
CA ASP A 28 10.43 -7.78 6.24
C ASP A 28 10.41 -6.76 5.09
N HIS A 29 9.23 -6.51 4.47
CA HIS A 29 9.09 -5.52 3.42
C HIS A 29 7.63 -5.24 3.03
N GLU A 30 7.21 -3.97 3.07
CA GLU A 30 6.03 -3.47 2.39
C GLU A 30 6.42 -2.55 1.22
N ILE A 31 5.58 -2.53 0.19
CA ILE A 31 5.78 -1.67 -0.98
C ILE A 31 4.45 -1.15 -1.50
N THR A 32 4.38 0.16 -1.75
CA THR A 32 3.25 0.81 -2.43
C THR A 32 3.67 1.21 -3.84
N HIS A 33 2.83 0.87 -4.81
CA HIS A 33 2.96 1.31 -6.20
C HIS A 33 1.70 2.03 -6.63
N VAL A 34 1.84 2.88 -7.63
CA VAL A 34 0.72 3.47 -8.35
C VAL A 34 0.89 3.31 -9.85
N LYS A 35 -0.24 3.39 -10.56
CA LYS A 35 -0.29 3.58 -12.00
C LYS A 35 -1.39 4.58 -12.30
N LYS A 36 -1.01 5.66 -12.99
CA LYS A 36 -1.96 6.63 -13.53
C LYS A 36 -2.83 5.98 -14.60
N LEU A 37 -4.14 6.20 -14.51
CA LEU A 37 -5.15 5.82 -15.50
C LEU A 37 -5.97 7.07 -15.88
N PRO A 38 -6.76 7.01 -16.98
CA PRO A 38 -7.78 8.02 -17.21
C PRO A 38 -8.73 8.14 -16.00
N GLY A 39 -8.91 9.35 -15.50
CA GLY A 39 -9.81 9.66 -14.39
C GLY A 39 -9.35 9.21 -12.99
N GLY A 40 -8.14 8.68 -12.83
CA GLY A 40 -7.69 8.24 -11.52
C GLY A 40 -6.38 7.46 -11.48
N TRP A 41 -6.23 6.70 -10.40
CA TRP A 41 -5.01 5.96 -10.08
C TRP A 41 -5.34 4.56 -9.63
N LEU A 42 -4.62 3.57 -10.14
CA LEU A 42 -4.51 2.28 -9.47
C LEU A 42 -3.44 2.40 -8.40
N LEU A 43 -3.81 2.11 -7.15
CA LEU A 43 -2.87 1.91 -6.06
C LEU A 43 -2.76 0.42 -5.75
N ARG A 44 -1.53 -0.07 -5.69
CA ARG A 44 -1.22 -1.43 -5.26
C ARG A 44 -0.34 -1.40 -4.04
N HIS A 45 -0.81 -2.01 -2.97
CA HIS A 45 0.00 -2.26 -1.78
C HIS A 45 0.37 -3.73 -1.69
N ARG A 46 1.64 -4.02 -1.39
CA ARG A 46 2.15 -5.38 -1.21
C ARG A 46 2.77 -5.51 0.17
N PHE A 47 2.32 -6.52 0.90
CA PHE A 47 2.89 -6.96 2.16
C PHE A 47 3.68 -8.25 1.91
N MET A 48 4.96 -8.27 2.27
CA MET A 48 5.81 -9.47 2.16
C MET A 48 6.32 -9.88 3.55
N ALA A 49 5.92 -11.06 3.98
CA ALA A 49 6.42 -11.73 5.18
C ALA A 49 7.41 -12.84 4.78
N GLY A 50 8.71 -12.53 4.88
CA GLY A 50 9.80 -13.45 4.55
C GLY A 50 9.80 -13.92 3.09
N LYS A 51 10.27 -15.16 2.86
CA LYS A 51 10.46 -15.75 1.52
C LYS A 51 9.19 -16.32 0.87
N GLN A 52 8.06 -16.39 1.58
CA GLN A 52 6.95 -17.25 1.18
C GLN A 52 5.59 -16.55 1.05
N PHE A 53 5.38 -15.40 1.69
CA PHE A 53 4.05 -14.82 1.77
C PHE A 53 4.01 -13.40 1.25
N SER A 54 3.48 -13.23 0.04
CA SER A 54 3.00 -11.96 -0.45
C SER A 54 1.48 -11.90 -0.29
N ARG A 55 0.99 -10.80 0.28
CA ARG A 55 -0.40 -10.36 0.10
C ARG A 55 -0.35 -9.06 -0.68
N SER A 56 -1.29 -8.87 -1.58
CA SER A 56 -1.41 -7.64 -2.33
C SER A 56 -2.87 -7.22 -2.43
N GLY A 57 -3.11 -5.95 -2.14
CA GLY A 57 -4.37 -5.28 -2.47
C GLY A 57 -4.13 -4.34 -3.65
N ILE A 58 -5.14 -4.21 -4.51
CA ILE A 58 -5.19 -3.19 -5.55
C ILE A 58 -6.53 -2.46 -5.41
N ILE A 59 -6.50 -1.14 -5.48
CA ILE A 59 -7.70 -0.31 -5.46
C ILE A 59 -7.59 0.80 -6.49
N PHE A 60 -8.73 1.23 -7.03
CA PHE A 60 -8.82 2.42 -7.86
C PHE A 60 -9.16 3.62 -6.98
N ILE A 61 -8.47 4.73 -7.22
CA ILE A 61 -8.66 6.01 -6.53
C ILE A 61 -9.08 7.02 -7.60
N PRO A 62 -10.30 7.59 -7.51
CA PRO A 62 -10.74 8.62 -8.44
C PRO A 62 -9.89 9.89 -8.30
N ASP A 63 -9.53 10.47 -9.43
CA ASP A 63 -8.82 11.74 -9.55
C ASP A 63 -9.15 12.37 -10.92
N PRO A 64 -10.42 12.78 -11.14
CA PRO A 64 -10.87 13.33 -12.41
C PRO A 64 -10.09 14.59 -12.83
N GLU A 65 -9.68 15.40 -11.85
CA GLU A 65 -8.90 16.62 -12.05
C GLU A 65 -7.39 16.36 -12.20
N GLN A 66 -6.97 15.11 -12.02
CA GLN A 66 -5.57 14.66 -12.12
C GLN A 66 -4.63 15.49 -11.23
N ILE A 67 -5.10 15.82 -10.03
CA ILE A 67 -4.37 16.62 -9.04
C ILE A 67 -3.17 15.84 -8.52
N TRP A 68 -3.31 14.53 -8.31
CA TRP A 68 -2.22 13.73 -7.78
C TRP A 68 -1.09 13.65 -8.79
N LYS A 69 0.14 14.00 -8.39
CA LYS A 69 1.35 13.85 -9.22
C LYS A 69 2.31 12.89 -8.52
N THR A 70 2.87 11.92 -9.25
CA THR A 70 3.71 10.84 -8.67
C THR A 70 4.89 11.33 -7.84
N ASP A 71 5.49 12.45 -8.23
CA ASP A 71 6.61 13.13 -7.58
C ASP A 71 6.19 13.94 -6.33
N GLN A 72 4.90 14.22 -6.19
CA GLN A 72 4.32 14.98 -5.08
C GLN A 72 3.51 14.09 -4.11
N ILE A 73 3.44 12.77 -4.35
CA ILE A 73 2.76 11.85 -3.45
C ILE A 73 3.60 11.71 -2.18
N GLU A 74 3.27 12.49 -1.16
CA GLU A 74 3.75 12.26 0.20
C GLU A 74 3.17 10.94 0.70
N THR A 75 3.87 9.84 0.44
CA THR A 75 3.37 8.51 0.74
C THR A 75 3.66 8.18 2.20
N LYS A 76 2.79 8.65 3.08
CA LYS A 76 2.86 8.35 4.52
C LYS A 76 1.66 7.48 4.92
N TRP A 77 1.93 6.21 5.19
CA TRP A 77 0.98 5.34 5.86
C TRP A 77 0.99 5.69 7.35
N GLU A 78 -0.09 6.30 7.82
CA GLU A 78 -0.31 6.59 9.23
C GLU A 78 -1.00 5.38 9.89
N ARG A 79 -0.43 4.83 10.95
CA ARG A 79 -1.08 3.77 11.74
C ARG A 79 -2.10 4.42 12.69
N ILE A 80 -3.38 4.06 12.55
CA ILE A 80 -4.47 4.62 13.35
C ILE A 80 -5.11 3.61 14.30
N PHE A 81 -4.91 2.32 14.05
CA PHE A 81 -5.40 1.24 14.91
C PHE A 81 -4.39 0.11 14.97
N THR A 82 -4.22 -0.49 16.15
CA THR A 82 -3.43 -1.69 16.33
C THR A 82 -4.01 -2.52 17.46
N GLU A 83 -4.25 -3.79 17.17
CA GLU A 83 -4.65 -4.79 18.14
C GLU A 83 -3.76 -6.01 18.02
N ARG A 84 -3.34 -6.54 19.18
CA ARG A 84 -2.51 -7.74 19.26
C ARG A 84 -3.01 -8.60 20.39
N THR A 85 -3.47 -9.80 20.03
CA THR A 85 -3.90 -10.84 20.96
C THR A 85 -3.03 -12.08 20.76
N PRO A 86 -3.13 -13.10 21.63
CA PRO A 86 -2.49 -14.40 21.41
C PRO A 86 -2.97 -15.11 20.14
N ASN A 87 -4.13 -14.73 19.60
CA ASN A 87 -4.78 -15.41 18.47
C ASN A 87 -4.62 -14.67 17.15
N TYR A 88 -4.50 -13.35 17.17
CA TYR A 88 -4.36 -12.55 15.97
C TYR A 88 -3.69 -11.21 16.21
N ILE A 89 -3.28 -10.59 15.12
CA ILE A 89 -2.77 -9.23 15.06
C ILE A 89 -3.52 -8.50 13.95
N ALA A 90 -4.07 -7.34 14.29
CA ALA A 90 -4.82 -6.50 13.36
C ALA A 90 -4.25 -5.08 13.36
N TYR A 91 -4.10 -4.50 12.18
CA TYR A 91 -3.62 -3.15 11.99
C TYR A 91 -4.45 -2.41 10.96
N THR A 92 -4.82 -1.18 11.27
CA THR A 92 -5.41 -0.26 10.28
C THR A 92 -4.49 0.94 10.12
N SER A 93 -4.06 1.16 8.89
CA SER A 93 -3.36 2.35 8.47
C SER A 93 -4.18 3.12 7.46
N ARG A 94 -3.95 4.43 7.35
CA ARG A 94 -4.54 5.27 6.32
C ARG A 94 -3.46 6.03 5.57
N MET A 95 -3.76 6.41 4.33
CA MET A 95 -2.92 7.25 3.50
C MET A 95 -3.79 8.33 2.88
N LYS A 96 -3.32 9.58 2.93
CA LYS A 96 -3.99 10.70 2.28
C LYS A 96 -3.96 10.55 0.75
N THR A 97 -5.03 10.98 0.12
CA THR A 97 -5.16 11.16 -1.34
C THR A 97 -5.81 12.52 -1.59
N PRO A 98 -5.78 13.07 -2.82
CA PRO A 98 -6.35 14.39 -3.07
C PRO A 98 -7.81 14.54 -2.63
N GLN A 99 -8.62 13.49 -2.87
CA GLN A 99 -10.07 13.50 -2.64
C GLN A 99 -10.50 12.56 -1.52
N GLY A 100 -9.59 12.22 -0.60
CA GLY A 100 -9.92 11.45 0.61
C GLY A 100 -8.82 10.51 1.08
N TRP A 101 -9.19 9.29 1.47
CA TRP A 101 -8.30 8.37 2.17
C TRP A 101 -8.26 6.99 1.53
N VAL A 102 -7.09 6.37 1.54
CA VAL A 102 -6.98 4.92 1.38
C VAL A 102 -6.73 4.30 2.73
N MET A 103 -7.64 3.45 3.17
CA MET A 103 -7.50 2.58 4.33
C MET A 103 -6.79 1.30 3.92
N LYS A 104 -5.85 0.86 4.74
CA LYS A 104 -5.14 -0.40 4.65
C LYS A 104 -5.38 -1.18 5.92
N GLU A 105 -6.02 -2.31 5.79
CA GLU A 105 -6.32 -3.22 6.90
C GLU A 105 -5.53 -4.50 6.72
N LEU A 106 -4.74 -4.86 7.73
CA LEU A 106 -4.01 -6.12 7.79
C LEU A 106 -4.54 -6.91 8.97
N LEU A 107 -4.99 -8.14 8.73
CA LEU A 107 -5.27 -9.13 9.75
C LEU A 107 -4.32 -10.30 9.57
N SER A 108 -3.66 -10.72 10.64
CA SER A 108 -2.84 -11.93 10.68
C SER A 108 -3.28 -12.80 11.84
N THR A 109 -3.75 -14.01 11.57
CA THR A 109 -3.98 -15.04 12.59
C THR A 109 -2.79 -16.00 12.73
N LYS A 110 -1.71 -15.73 11.98
CA LYS A 110 -0.54 -16.59 11.92
C LYS A 110 0.34 -16.36 13.15
N ARG A 111 0.56 -17.42 13.91
CA ARG A 111 1.47 -17.39 15.06
C ARG A 111 2.93 -17.54 14.61
N PRO A 112 3.90 -16.99 15.36
CA PRO A 112 5.31 -17.30 15.14
C PRO A 112 5.52 -18.81 15.09
N PHE A 113 6.26 -19.30 14.08
CA PHE A 113 6.59 -20.71 13.87
C PHE A 113 5.42 -21.65 13.51
N SER A 114 4.18 -21.15 13.39
CA SER A 114 3.06 -21.96 12.91
C SER A 114 2.92 -21.92 11.39
N ARG A 115 2.56 -23.06 10.79
CA ARG A 115 2.13 -23.13 9.38
C ARG A 115 0.66 -22.78 9.22
N GLU A 116 -0.10 -22.78 10.30
CA GLU A 116 -1.53 -22.50 10.35
C GLU A 116 -1.83 -21.00 10.48
N GLY A 117 -3.06 -20.63 10.17
CA GLY A 117 -3.53 -19.24 10.14
C GLY A 117 -3.44 -18.60 8.75
N THR A 118 -3.88 -17.36 8.66
CA THR A 118 -3.95 -16.61 7.40
C THR A 118 -3.53 -15.16 7.60
N ASN A 119 -3.18 -14.53 6.49
CA ASN A 119 -3.02 -13.09 6.38
C ASN A 119 -4.08 -12.57 5.42
N CYS A 120 -4.78 -11.52 5.81
CA CYS A 120 -5.69 -10.76 4.97
C CYS A 120 -5.14 -9.33 4.84
N LEU A 121 -5.14 -8.80 3.62
CA LEU A 121 -4.79 -7.41 3.34
C LEU A 121 -5.92 -6.83 2.49
N THR A 122 -6.62 -5.84 3.04
CA THR A 122 -7.69 -5.14 2.36
C THR A 122 -7.29 -3.68 2.16
N LEU A 123 -7.66 -3.14 1.00
CA LEU A 123 -7.59 -1.72 0.72
C LEU A 123 -9.02 -1.22 0.50
N THR A 124 -9.35 -0.10 1.14
CA THR A 124 -10.65 0.56 1.01
C THR A 124 -10.41 2.03 0.74
N TYR A 125 -11.11 2.58 -0.25
CA TYR A 125 -11.05 4.01 -0.54
C TYR A 125 -12.26 4.67 0.11
N ILE A 126 -12.00 5.73 0.86
CA ILE A 126 -13.02 6.55 1.50
C ILE A 126 -12.91 7.94 0.86
N GLU A 127 -13.97 8.31 0.16
CA GLU A 127 -14.08 9.63 -0.45
C GLU A 127 -14.31 10.70 0.62
N ASP A 128 -13.58 11.80 0.51
CA ASP A 128 -13.63 12.95 1.40
C ASP A 128 -13.22 14.19 0.56
N ARG A 129 -14.05 14.53 -0.43
CA ARG A 129 -13.79 15.60 -1.41
C ARG A 129 -13.74 16.99 -0.77
N ASP A 130 -14.50 17.17 0.31
CA ASP A 130 -14.62 18.45 0.99
C ASP A 130 -13.50 18.68 2.01
N HIS A 131 -12.61 17.69 2.20
CA HIS A 131 -11.51 17.79 3.14
C HIS A 131 -10.48 18.82 2.70
N GLN A 132 -10.37 19.91 3.46
CA GLN A 132 -9.27 20.83 3.33
C GLN A 132 -8.08 20.33 4.14
N TRP A 133 -7.12 19.71 3.46
CA TRP A 133 -5.86 19.33 4.05
C TRP A 133 -5.13 20.58 4.56
N LYS A 134 -4.94 20.69 5.88
CA LYS A 134 -4.03 21.71 6.43
C LYS A 134 -2.59 21.33 6.02
N ASN A 135 -1.92 22.27 5.34
CA ASN A 135 -0.50 22.20 5.01
C ASN A 135 0.37 22.36 6.26
#